data_AF-A0A7C7QBK0-F1
#
_entry.id   AF-A0A7C7QBK0-F1
#
_cell.length_a   1.000
_cell.length_b   1.000
_cell.length_c   1.000
_cell.angle_alpha   90.00
_cell.angle_beta   90.00
_cell.angle_gamma   90.00
#
_symmetry.space_group_name_H-M   'P 1'
#
loop_
_entity.id
_entity.type
_entity.pdbx_description
1 polymer ?
#
loop_
_entity_poly.entity_id
_entity_poly.type
_entity_poly.pdbx_seq_one_letter_code
_entity_poly.pdbx_strand_id
1 'polypeptide(L)'
;MKGRWWLWLLALGLAFSLVFGLALARGERRIGYGVHTLRADGETLALVKESGAGWVVQLFSWREIARWRGQYHWEYPDAVVRGAEFYGLKLVVRLDQHPAWARSRPAENGPPDDLNDYGDFVQAIA
;
A
#
# COMPACT_ATOMS: atom_id res chain seq x y z
N MET A 1 63.61 -20.81 -10.97
CA MET A 1 62.51 -19.84 -10.87
C MET A 1 61.18 -20.57 -11.07
N LYS A 2 60.52 -21.04 -10.01
CA LYS A 2 59.21 -21.71 -10.11
C LYS A 2 58.12 -20.64 -10.03
N GLY A 3 57.39 -20.44 -11.13
CA GLY A 3 56.44 -19.35 -11.28
C GLY A 3 55.22 -19.48 -10.37
N ARG A 4 54.65 -18.34 -9.96
CA ARG A 4 53.45 -18.23 -9.12
C ARG A 4 52.16 -18.35 -9.97
N TRP A 5 52.04 -19.41 -10.77
CA TRP A 5 50.89 -19.63 -11.68
C TRP A 5 49.55 -19.77 -10.95
N TRP A 6 49.59 -20.17 -9.68
CA TRP A 6 48.42 -20.26 -8.80
C TRP A 6 47.77 -18.90 -8.50
N LEU A 7 48.51 -17.78 -8.57
CA LEU A 7 47.94 -16.44 -8.40
C LEU A 7 47.02 -16.06 -9.58
N TRP A 8 47.33 -16.55 -10.79
CA TRP A 8 46.50 -16.32 -11.97
C TRP A 8 45.19 -17.13 -11.91
N LEU A 9 45.23 -18.35 -11.36
CA LEU A 9 44.02 -19.15 -11.13
C LEU A 9 43.11 -18.50 -10.07
N LEU A 10 43.69 -17.95 -8.99
CA LEU A 10 42.92 -17.20 -7.99
C LEU A 10 42.29 -15.93 -8.57
N ALA A 11 43.04 -15.17 -9.37
CA ALA A 11 42.53 -13.97 -10.02
C ALA A 11 41.40 -14.27 -11.02
N LEU A 12 41.52 -15.34 -11.81
CA LEU A 12 40.46 -15.80 -12.72
C LEU A 12 39.22 -16.28 -11.96
N GLY A 13 39.39 -17.01 -10.85
CA GLY A 13 38.29 -17.43 -9.99
C GLY A 13 37.54 -16.23 -9.40
N LEU A 14 38.25 -15.23 -8.87
CA LEU A 14 37.67 -14.00 -8.34
C LEU A 14 36.93 -13.19 -9.42
N ALA A 15 37.53 -13.02 -10.60
CA ALA A 15 36.90 -12.33 -11.72
C ALA A 15 35.64 -13.07 -12.21
N PHE A 16 35.68 -14.40 -12.28
CA PHE A 16 34.53 -15.23 -12.64
C PHE A 16 33.40 -15.11 -11.60
N SER A 17 33.70 -15.19 -10.30
CA SER A 17 32.72 -15.00 -9.23
C SER A 17 32.09 -13.61 -9.27
N LEU A 18 32.86 -12.55 -9.58
CA LEU A 18 32.34 -11.20 -9.66
C LEU A 18 31.37 -11.04 -10.84
N VAL A 19 31.77 -11.48 -12.04
CA VAL A 19 30.96 -11.38 -13.26
C VAL A 19 29.73 -12.27 -13.19
N PHE A 20 29.85 -13.48 -12.63
CA PHE A 20 28.73 -14.39 -12.45
C PHE A 20 27.75 -13.88 -11.38
N GLY A 21 28.26 -13.31 -10.28
CA GLY A 21 27.45 -12.64 -9.26
C GLY A 21 26.66 -11.45 -9.84
N LEU A 22 27.29 -10.63 -10.70
CA LEU A 22 26.64 -9.53 -11.41
C LEU A 22 25.60 -10.00 -12.45
N ALA A 23 25.85 -11.13 -13.12
CA ALA A 23 24.91 -11.73 -14.07
C ALA A 23 23.66 -12.31 -13.38
N LEU A 24 23.82 -12.87 -12.18
CA LEU A 24 22.72 -13.33 -11.33
C LEU A 24 22.04 -12.18 -10.57
N ALA A 25 22.74 -11.07 -10.32
CA ALA A 25 22.18 -9.86 -9.70
C ALA A 25 21.26 -9.06 -10.63
N ARG A 26 20.93 -9.59 -11.82
CA ARG A 26 19.89 -9.01 -12.68
C ARG A 26 18.57 -9.13 -11.92
N GLY A 27 18.22 -8.06 -11.21
CA GLY A 27 17.19 -8.02 -10.18
C GLY A 27 15.95 -8.82 -10.55
N GLU A 28 15.54 -9.72 -9.66
CA GLU A 28 14.33 -10.51 -9.85
C GLU A 28 13.18 -9.58 -10.22
N ARG A 29 12.57 -9.80 -11.39
CA ARG A 29 11.34 -9.11 -11.77
C ARG A 29 10.21 -9.65 -10.89
N ARG A 30 10.11 -9.15 -9.67
CA ARG A 30 9.02 -9.47 -8.77
C ARG A 30 7.82 -8.60 -9.12
N ILE A 31 6.66 -9.22 -9.29
CA ILE A 31 5.40 -8.49 -9.40
C ILE A 31 5.13 -7.87 -8.02
N GLY A 32 5.07 -6.55 -7.96
CA GLY A 32 4.59 -5.85 -6.77
C GLY A 32 3.12 -6.14 -6.55
N TYR A 33 2.71 -6.35 -5.31
CA TYR A 33 1.32 -6.59 -4.94
C TYR A 33 0.93 -5.76 -3.72
N GLY A 34 -0.38 -5.68 -3.47
CA GLY A 34 -0.95 -5.02 -2.32
C GLY A 34 -2.01 -5.88 -1.63
N VAL A 35 -2.25 -5.60 -0.36
CA VAL A 35 -3.25 -6.29 0.45
C VAL A 35 -4.44 -5.36 0.67
N HIS A 36 -5.65 -5.84 0.35
CA HIS A 36 -6.88 -5.10 0.60
C HIS A 36 -7.37 -5.33 2.03
N THR A 37 -7.68 -4.26 2.73
CA THR A 37 -8.07 -4.24 4.14
C THR A 37 -9.36 -3.45 4.32
N LEU A 38 -10.22 -3.93 5.22
CA LEU A 38 -11.50 -3.25 5.53
C LEU A 38 -11.33 -2.22 6.64
N ARG A 39 -10.55 -2.54 7.67
CA ARG A 39 -10.26 -1.64 8.79
C ARG A 39 -8.89 -1.99 9.39
N ALA A 40 -7.80 -1.63 8.71
CA ALA A 40 -6.46 -1.88 9.22
C ALA A 40 -6.16 -1.02 10.46
N ASP A 41 -5.47 -1.63 11.41
CA ASP A 41 -4.79 -1.02 12.54
C ASP A 41 -3.27 -1.25 12.43
N GLY A 42 -2.50 -0.88 13.46
CA GLY A 42 -1.04 -1.04 13.44
C GLY A 42 -0.58 -2.49 13.23
N GLU A 43 -1.23 -3.45 13.88
CA GLU A 43 -0.91 -4.88 13.74
C GLU A 43 -1.20 -5.37 12.33
N THR A 44 -2.36 -5.02 11.77
CA THR A 44 -2.72 -5.35 10.39
C THR A 44 -1.70 -4.79 9.40
N LEU A 45 -1.28 -3.54 9.57
CA LEU A 45 -0.29 -2.90 8.69
C LEU A 45 1.10 -3.54 8.84
N ALA A 46 1.47 -3.98 10.04
CA ALA A 46 2.70 -4.75 10.26
C ALA A 46 2.65 -6.07 9.47
N LEU A 47 1.54 -6.81 9.53
CA LEU A 47 1.35 -8.05 8.78
C LEU A 47 1.39 -7.82 7.26
N VAL A 48 0.82 -6.71 6.77
CA VAL A 48 0.92 -6.34 5.34
C VAL A 48 2.39 -6.14 4.96
N LYS A 49 3.17 -5.44 5.78
CA LYS A 49 4.60 -5.26 5.54
C LYS A 49 5.37 -6.58 5.57
N GLU A 50 5.12 -7.43 6.56
CA GLU A 50 5.78 -8.73 6.74
C GLU A 50 5.47 -9.71 5.60
N SER A 51 4.30 -9.60 4.97
CA SER A 51 3.98 -10.40 3.79
C SER A 51 4.92 -10.12 2.61
N GLY A 52 5.52 -8.92 2.57
CA GLY A 52 6.32 -8.43 1.46
C GLY A 52 5.53 -7.60 0.44
N ALA A 53 4.28 -7.26 0.74
CA ALA A 53 3.51 -6.29 -0.03
C ALA A 53 4.18 -4.90 0.01
N GLY A 54 4.13 -4.20 -1.12
CA GLY A 54 4.56 -2.80 -1.21
C GLY A 54 3.40 -1.80 -1.05
N TRP A 55 2.17 -2.30 -1.12
CA TRP A 55 0.95 -1.50 -1.11
C TRP A 55 -0.04 -2.02 -0.08
N VAL A 56 -0.82 -1.11 0.51
CA VAL A 56 -2.05 -1.42 1.24
C VAL A 56 -3.20 -0.71 0.56
N VAL A 57 -4.27 -1.45 0.26
CA VAL A 57 -5.53 -0.88 -0.23
C VAL A 57 -6.47 -0.82 0.96
N GLN A 58 -6.74 0.37 1.48
CA GLN A 58 -7.57 0.55 2.66
C GLN A 58 -8.92 1.17 2.26
N LEU A 59 -9.99 0.57 2.76
CA LEU A 59 -11.33 1.16 2.69
C LEU A 59 -11.44 2.36 3.64
N PHE A 60 -11.74 3.53 3.10
CA PHE A 60 -12.21 4.70 3.85
C PHE A 60 -13.72 4.81 3.65
N SER A 61 -14.45 4.41 4.68
CA SER A 61 -15.90 4.37 4.68
C SER A 61 -16.50 5.78 4.75
N TRP A 62 -17.24 6.19 3.73
CA TRP A 62 -17.89 7.50 3.69
C TRP A 62 -18.87 7.67 4.85
N ARG A 63 -19.61 6.63 5.24
CA ARG A 63 -20.55 6.70 6.38
C ARG A 63 -19.90 6.73 7.75
N GLU A 64 -18.67 6.25 7.88
CA GLU A 64 -17.92 6.40 9.13
C GLU A 64 -17.28 7.78 9.22
N ILE A 65 -16.66 8.21 8.12
CA ILE A 65 -15.96 9.49 8.06
C ILE A 65 -16.95 10.66 8.09
N ALA A 66 -18.01 10.62 7.27
CA ALA A 66 -19.02 11.67 7.16
C ALA A 66 -20.42 11.15 7.52
N ARG A 67 -20.55 10.58 8.73
CA ARG A 67 -21.83 10.08 9.24
C ARG A 67 -22.95 11.12 9.19
N TRP A 68 -22.61 12.39 9.40
CA TRP A 68 -23.51 13.53 9.27
C TRP A 68 -22.98 14.49 8.21
N ARG A 69 -23.89 15.08 7.42
CA ARG A 69 -23.54 16.02 6.36
C ARG A 69 -22.74 17.20 6.94
N GLY A 70 -21.57 17.48 6.35
CA GLY A 70 -20.69 18.57 6.75
C GLY A 70 -19.87 18.32 8.02
N GLN A 71 -19.92 17.12 8.62
CA GLN A 71 -19.07 16.72 9.73
C GLN A 71 -18.16 15.58 9.29
N TYR A 72 -16.88 15.64 9.68
CA TYR A 72 -15.88 14.64 9.32
C TYR A 72 -15.16 14.11 10.55
N HIS A 73 -14.99 12.78 10.58
CA HIS A 73 -14.25 12.03 11.59
C HIS A 73 -12.96 11.49 10.98
N TRP A 74 -11.86 12.19 11.23
CA TRP A 74 -10.56 11.92 10.62
C TRP A 74 -9.66 11.01 11.44
N GLU A 75 -10.05 10.66 12.67
CA GLU A 75 -9.20 9.95 13.62
C GLU A 75 -8.69 8.61 13.05
N TYR A 76 -9.59 7.85 12.40
CA TYR A 76 -9.24 6.58 11.77
C TYR A 76 -8.44 6.75 10.47
N PRO A 77 -8.90 7.53 9.46
CA PRO A 77 -8.11 7.84 8.27
C PRO A 77 -6.67 8.29 8.59
N ASP A 78 -6.52 9.24 9.51
CA ASP A 78 -5.23 9.78 9.89
C ASP A 78 -4.33 8.72 10.55
N ALA A 79 -4.91 7.82 11.35
CA ALA A 79 -4.16 6.72 11.94
C ALA A 79 -3.65 5.73 10.87
N VAL A 80 -4.45 5.43 9.85
CA VAL A 80 -4.01 4.59 8.71
C VAL A 80 -2.90 5.27 7.94
N VAL A 81 -3.04 6.57 7.62
CA VAL A 81 -2.03 7.31 6.85
C VAL A 81 -0.69 7.29 7.59
N ARG A 82 -0.68 7.64 8.89
CA ARG A 82 0.53 7.57 9.72
C ARG A 82 1.09 6.15 9.81
N GLY A 83 0.23 5.15 9.94
CA GLY A 83 0.66 3.75 9.98
C GLY A 83 1.30 3.29 8.67
N ALA A 84 0.69 3.61 7.53
CA ALA A 84 1.23 3.28 6.22
C ALA A 84 2.60 3.95 6.00
N GLU A 85 2.74 5.22 6.38
CA GLU A 85 4.03 5.94 6.36
C GLU A 85 5.06 5.25 7.25
N PHE A 86 4.71 4.93 8.50
CA PHE A 86 5.60 4.27 9.46
C PHE A 86 6.14 2.93 8.96
N TYR A 87 5.30 2.10 8.34
CA TYR A 87 5.73 0.80 7.78
C TYR A 87 6.34 0.89 6.36
N GLY A 88 6.37 2.08 5.76
CA GLY A 88 6.85 2.31 4.40
C GLY A 88 5.98 1.61 3.35
N LEU A 89 4.67 1.56 3.58
CA LEU A 89 3.67 1.03 2.65
C LEU A 89 3.11 2.15 1.78
N LYS A 90 2.91 1.87 0.50
CA LYS A 90 2.18 2.78 -0.38
C LYS A 90 0.67 2.60 -0.16
N LEU A 91 -0.03 3.67 0.15
CA LEU A 91 -1.46 3.64 0.45
C LEU A 91 -2.29 3.89 -0.82
N VAL A 92 -3.25 3.01 -1.09
CA VAL A 92 -4.37 3.26 -1.99
C VAL A 92 -5.62 3.36 -1.14
N VAL A 93 -6.30 4.50 -1.20
CA VAL A 93 -7.56 4.71 -0.50
C VAL A 93 -8.71 4.30 -1.42
N ARG A 94 -9.54 3.35 -0.97
CA ARG A 94 -10.82 3.01 -1.59
C ARG A 94 -11.92 3.75 -0.85
N LEU A 95 -12.67 4.58 -1.57
CA LEU A 95 -13.85 5.27 -1.04
C LEU A 95 -15.11 4.45 -1.36
N ASP A 96 -15.92 4.17 -0.34
CA ASP A 96 -17.15 3.39 -0.49
C ASP A 96 -18.12 3.69 0.67
N GLN A 97 -19.25 2.99 0.72
CA GLN A 97 -20.22 2.96 1.82
C GLN A 97 -20.84 4.33 2.13
N HIS A 98 -21.70 4.79 1.23
CA HIS A 98 -22.47 6.02 1.42
C HIS A 98 -23.16 6.12 2.81
N PRO A 99 -23.26 7.33 3.38
CA PRO A 99 -24.02 7.57 4.60
C PRO A 99 -25.52 7.54 4.33
N ALA A 100 -26.30 7.28 5.39
CA ALA A 100 -27.76 7.23 5.30
C ALA A 100 -28.37 8.54 4.77
N TRP A 101 -27.77 9.69 5.05
CA TRP A 101 -28.28 10.98 4.59
C TRP A 101 -28.10 11.21 3.08
N ALA A 102 -27.22 10.45 2.42
CA ALA A 102 -26.95 10.60 0.99
C ALA A 102 -28.02 9.89 0.13
N ARG A 103 -29.00 9.23 0.74
CA ARG A 103 -30.11 8.55 0.03
C ARG A 103 -31.44 8.71 0.73
N SER A 104 -32.48 8.95 -0.06
CA SER A 104 -33.88 8.95 0.36
C SER A 104 -34.42 7.53 0.57
N ARG A 105 -33.95 6.57 -0.23
CA ARG A 105 -34.30 5.14 -0.10
C ARG A 105 -33.16 4.40 0.58
N PRO A 106 -33.39 3.80 1.77
CA PRO A 106 -32.36 3.06 2.47
C PRO A 106 -31.80 1.91 1.62
N ALA A 107 -30.48 1.81 1.58
CA ALA A 107 -29.75 0.71 0.98
C ALA A 107 -28.48 0.47 1.80
N GLU A 108 -28.02 -0.78 1.87
CA GLU A 108 -26.76 -1.06 2.55
C GLU A 108 -25.58 -0.42 1.79
N ASN A 109 -25.55 -0.64 0.47
CA ASN A 109 -24.63 -0.02 -0.47
C ASN A 109 -25.35 0.40 -1.76
N GLY A 110 -24.85 1.46 -2.39
CA GLY A 110 -25.27 1.93 -3.70
C GLY A 110 -24.91 3.40 -3.89
N PRO A 111 -25.20 3.96 -5.08
CA PRO A 111 -24.88 5.34 -5.38
C PRO A 111 -25.68 6.30 -4.48
N PRO A 112 -25.14 7.48 -4.13
CA PRO A 112 -25.92 8.54 -3.51
C PRO A 112 -26.99 9.07 -4.48
N ASP A 113 -28.00 9.73 -3.94
CA ASP A 113 -29.06 10.36 -4.74
C ASP A 113 -28.53 11.61 -5.48
N ASP A 114 -27.56 12.32 -4.88
CA ASP A 114 -26.82 13.43 -5.51
C ASP A 114 -25.33 13.08 -5.63
N LEU A 115 -24.78 13.17 -6.85
CA LEU A 115 -23.36 12.91 -7.10
C LEU A 115 -22.45 14.03 -6.57
N ASN A 116 -22.97 15.25 -6.37
CA ASN A 116 -22.20 16.33 -5.75
C ASN A 116 -21.83 16.00 -4.31
N ASP A 117 -22.70 15.29 -3.58
CA ASP A 117 -22.39 14.83 -2.22
C ASP A 117 -21.15 13.93 -2.18
N TYR A 118 -21.02 13.05 -3.18
CA TYR A 118 -19.83 12.21 -3.33
C TYR A 118 -18.62 13.03 -3.77
N GLY A 119 -18.82 14.01 -4.67
CA GLY A 119 -17.78 14.96 -5.08
C GLY A 119 -17.19 15.73 -3.90
N ASP A 120 -18.03 16.29 -3.04
CA ASP A 120 -17.61 17.02 -1.83
C ASP A 120 -16.83 16.10 -0.87
N PHE A 121 -17.26 14.85 -0.72
CA PHE A 121 -16.53 13.86 0.08
C PHE A 121 -15.17 13.52 -0.51
N VAL A 122 -15.09 13.26 -1.81
CA VAL A 122 -13.81 13.01 -2.51
C VAL A 122 -12.89 14.22 -2.39
N GLN A 123 -13.43 15.44 -2.51
CA GLN A 123 -12.66 16.67 -2.36
C GLN A 123 -12.14 16.87 -0.93
N ALA A 124 -12.89 16.45 0.09
CA ALA A 124 -12.43 16.49 1.47
C ALA A 124 -11.31 15.47 1.77
N ILE A 125 -11.18 14.42 0.94
CA ILE A 125 -10.16 13.36 1.08
C ILE A 125 -8.84 13.72 0.37
N ALA A 126 -8.91 14.42 -0.77
CA ALA A 126 -7.79 14.65 -1.70
C ALA A 126 -6.89 15.82 -1.28
#